data_AF-A0A7K7RWH9-F1
#
_entry.id   AF-A0A7K7RWH9-F1
#
_cell.length_a   1.000
_cell.length_b   1.000
_cell.length_c   1.000
_cell.angle_alpha   90.00
_cell.angle_beta   90.00
_cell.angle_gamma   90.00
#
_symmetry.space_group_name_H-M   'P 1'
#
loop_
_entity.id
_entity.type
_entity.pdbx_description
1 polymer ?
#
loop_
_entity_poly.entity_id
_entity_poly.type
_entity_poly.pdbx_seq_one_letter_code
_entity_poly.pdbx_strand_id
1 'polypeptide(L)'
;CLTFQLACCCGTAACSLCCKCCPKIKQSTSTRFMYALYFILVTIICCVMMSTTVANEMKTHIPFYKQMCKGIQAGEMCEKLVGYSAVYKVCFGMACFFFLFFLFTIKINNSKSCRAYIHNGFWLIKLIVLAAMCSGAFFIPDQDTFLNAWRYVGATGGFLFIAIQLILLVEFAHKWNKNWTAGANHKQVWNGLLALVTLTLYSIAVAALVLMALFYTRPEGCLHNKVLIGVNGSLCLLVSLVAISPCVQNRQPHSGLLQSGVISCYVMYLTFSALSSKPPETILDENNRNITICVPEFSQGLHRDENLVTGLGTTILFGCILYSCLTSTTRASSEALRGIYATAETEVARCCFCCVPDGDADAEEHVEKRGGQTVVYDEKKGTVYSYAYFHFVFFLASLYVMMTVTHWFHYESAQIEKFFTGTWSIFWIKMVSCWVCVCLYLWTLIAPLCCPTREFSV
;
A
#
# COMPACT_ATOMS: atom_id res chain seq x y z
N CYS A 1 -23.27 10.75 -2.81
CA CYS A 1 -22.49 11.15 -1.61
C CYS A 1 -21.08 11.62 -1.93
N LEU A 2 -20.23 10.82 -2.58
CA LEU A 2 -18.83 11.20 -2.87
C LEU A 2 -18.71 12.47 -3.75
N THR A 3 -19.53 12.57 -4.79
CA THR A 3 -19.63 13.75 -5.68
C THR A 3 -20.17 14.99 -4.95
N PHE A 4 -21.06 14.79 -3.97
CA PHE A 4 -21.58 15.87 -3.12
C PHE A 4 -20.61 16.28 -1.99
N GLN A 5 -19.75 15.37 -1.52
CA GLN A 5 -18.63 15.69 -0.60
C GLN A 5 -17.56 16.56 -1.28
N LEU A 6 -17.36 16.38 -2.58
CA LEU A 6 -16.49 17.23 -3.39
C LEU A 6 -17.13 18.60 -3.69
N ALA A 7 -18.46 18.66 -3.82
CA ALA A 7 -19.20 19.90 -4.08
C ALA A 7 -19.43 20.78 -2.82
N CYS A 8 -19.47 20.19 -1.62
CA CYS A 8 -19.62 20.93 -0.36
C CYS A 8 -18.29 21.57 0.07
N CYS A 9 -18.02 22.76 -0.45
CA CYS A 9 -16.76 23.49 -0.41
C CYS A 9 -16.25 23.96 0.98
N CYS A 10 -16.88 23.62 2.11
CA CYS A 10 -16.49 24.16 3.43
C CYS A 10 -16.71 23.15 4.57
N GLY A 11 -15.73 22.26 4.77
CA GLY A 11 -15.57 21.47 6.00
C GLY A 11 -16.60 20.36 6.25
N THR A 12 -16.38 19.59 7.32
CA THR A 12 -17.26 18.52 7.81
C THR A 12 -18.68 18.99 8.15
N ALA A 13 -18.88 20.31 8.33
CA ALA A 13 -20.16 20.94 8.62
C ALA A 13 -21.16 20.88 7.46
N ALA A 14 -20.70 20.96 6.20
CA ALA A 14 -21.60 21.03 5.05
C ALA A 14 -22.24 19.67 4.67
N CYS A 15 -21.71 18.55 5.19
CA CYS A 15 -22.33 17.22 5.03
C CYS A 15 -23.45 16.93 6.04
N SER A 16 -23.60 17.75 7.09
CA SER A 16 -24.64 17.56 8.10
C SER A 16 -26.03 18.01 7.66
N LEU A 17 -26.21 18.37 6.37
CA LEU A 17 -27.50 18.81 5.82
C LEU A 17 -28.14 17.80 4.84
N CYS A 18 -27.39 16.81 4.34
CA CYS A 18 -27.83 16.10 3.12
C CYS A 18 -27.98 14.57 3.24
N CYS A 19 -27.72 13.96 4.39
CA CYS A 19 -27.72 12.49 4.54
C CYS A 19 -28.31 12.03 5.87
N LYS A 20 -29.64 11.82 5.92
CA LYS A 20 -30.32 11.19 7.08
C LYS A 20 -29.99 9.69 7.22
N CYS A 21 -29.61 9.00 6.14
CA CYS A 21 -29.34 7.56 6.13
C CYS A 21 -27.87 7.17 6.40
N CYS A 22 -26.99 8.15 6.65
CA CYS A 22 -25.57 7.84 6.86
C CYS A 22 -25.28 7.57 8.34
N PRO A 23 -24.54 6.49 8.68
CA PRO A 23 -24.18 6.19 10.06
C PRO A 23 -23.26 7.26 10.66
N LYS A 24 -23.24 7.32 12.00
CA LYS A 24 -22.33 8.20 12.76
C LYS A 24 -20.88 7.90 12.36
N ILE A 25 -20.11 8.92 11.98
CA ILE A 25 -18.70 8.77 11.59
C ILE A 25 -17.79 9.51 12.57
N LYS A 26 -16.66 8.89 12.92
CA LYS A 26 -15.60 9.53 13.70
C LYS A 26 -14.79 10.48 12.82
N GLN A 27 -14.43 11.66 13.34
CA GLN A 27 -13.60 12.62 12.62
C GLN A 27 -12.26 12.01 12.19
N SER A 28 -11.61 11.26 13.08
CA SER A 28 -10.33 10.59 12.80
C SER A 28 -10.43 9.60 11.62
N THR A 29 -11.54 8.86 11.53
CA THR A 29 -11.79 7.91 10.43
C THR A 29 -12.09 8.63 9.12
N SER A 30 -12.92 9.67 9.16
CA SER A 30 -13.26 10.47 7.97
C SER A 30 -12.02 11.14 7.37
N THR A 31 -11.17 11.74 8.21
CA THR A 31 -9.95 12.42 7.78
C THR A 31 -8.98 11.48 7.07
N ARG A 32 -8.73 10.29 7.65
CA ARG A 32 -7.85 9.28 7.05
C ARG A 32 -8.40 8.75 5.72
N PHE A 33 -9.71 8.56 5.62
CA PHE A 33 -10.36 8.14 4.38
C PHE A 33 -10.22 9.20 3.26
N MET A 34 -10.36 10.49 3.58
CA MET A 34 -10.22 11.56 2.59
C MET A 34 -8.79 11.67 2.03
N TYR A 35 -7.76 11.56 2.87
CA TYR A 35 -6.38 11.51 2.37
C TYR A 35 -6.08 10.23 1.56
N ALA A 36 -6.66 9.10 1.95
CA ALA A 36 -6.59 7.88 1.14
C ALA A 36 -7.26 8.09 -0.23
N LEU A 37 -8.40 8.80 -0.29
CA LEU A 37 -9.05 9.14 -1.55
C LEU A 37 -8.16 10.01 -2.45
N TYR A 38 -7.46 11.01 -1.90
CA TYR A 38 -6.51 11.82 -2.68
C TYR A 38 -5.37 10.97 -3.25
N PHE A 39 -4.81 10.09 -2.42
CA PHE A 39 -3.78 9.17 -2.85
C PHE A 39 -4.25 8.25 -3.99
N ILE A 40 -5.45 7.66 -3.86
CA ILE A 40 -6.06 6.81 -4.89
C ILE A 40 -6.27 7.59 -6.18
N LEU A 41 -6.83 8.80 -6.10
CA LEU A 41 -7.12 9.63 -7.27
C LEU A 41 -5.85 9.89 -8.08
N VAL A 42 -4.77 10.35 -7.43
CA VAL A 42 -3.51 10.62 -8.12
C VAL A 42 -2.87 9.34 -8.65
N THR A 43 -2.97 8.24 -7.90
CA THR A 43 -2.46 6.94 -8.33
C THR A 43 -3.18 6.42 -9.58
N ILE A 44 -4.52 6.55 -9.64
CA ILE A 44 -5.30 6.21 -10.84
C ILE A 44 -4.85 7.06 -12.02
N ILE A 45 -4.63 8.36 -11.81
CA ILE A 45 -4.09 9.25 -12.86
C ILE A 45 -2.74 8.73 -13.36
N CYS A 46 -1.83 8.32 -12.46
CA CYS A 46 -0.53 7.75 -12.85
C CYS A 46 -0.70 6.46 -13.67
N CYS A 47 -1.60 5.56 -13.30
CA CYS A 47 -1.90 4.35 -14.07
C CYS A 47 -2.48 4.68 -15.46
N VAL A 48 -3.36 5.67 -15.55
CA VAL A 48 -3.94 6.13 -16.81
C VAL A 48 -2.86 6.72 -17.72
N MET A 49 -1.90 7.48 -17.17
CA MET A 49 -0.77 8.04 -17.93
C MET A 49 0.18 6.98 -18.49
N MET A 50 0.18 5.77 -17.91
CA MET A 50 0.94 4.62 -18.39
C MET A 50 0.21 3.81 -19.46
N SER A 51 -1.07 4.10 -19.70
CA SER A 51 -1.86 3.40 -20.72
C SER A 51 -1.41 3.77 -22.13
N THR A 52 -1.34 2.77 -23.00
CA THR A 52 -1.02 2.93 -24.42
C THR A 52 -2.03 3.81 -25.15
N THR A 53 -3.29 3.82 -24.73
CA THR A 53 -4.34 4.68 -25.28
C THR A 53 -3.99 6.16 -25.09
N VAL A 54 -3.55 6.54 -23.88
CA VAL A 54 -3.20 7.93 -23.58
C VAL A 54 -1.92 8.35 -24.30
N ALA A 55 -0.95 7.44 -24.41
CA ALA A 55 0.27 7.68 -25.19
C ALA A 55 -0.04 7.98 -26.67
N ASN A 56 -0.97 7.23 -27.27
CA ASN A 56 -1.39 7.43 -28.66
C ASN A 56 -2.11 8.78 -28.86
N GLU A 57 -3.03 9.13 -27.96
CA GLU A 57 -3.73 10.42 -28.00
C GLU A 57 -2.79 11.62 -27.76
N MET A 58 -1.80 11.48 -26.88
CA MET A 58 -0.78 12.52 -26.71
C MET A 58 0.05 12.73 -27.97
N LYS A 59 0.37 11.65 -28.70
CA LYS A 59 1.15 11.72 -29.94
C LYS A 59 0.40 12.45 -31.06
N THR A 60 -0.92 12.31 -31.12
CA THR A 60 -1.76 12.97 -32.12
C THR A 60 -2.08 14.42 -31.77
N HIS A 61 -2.31 14.73 -30.49
CA HIS A 61 -2.79 16.04 -30.05
C HIS A 61 -1.70 16.98 -29.50
N ILE A 62 -0.51 16.50 -29.11
CA ILE A 62 0.55 17.35 -28.54
C ILE A 62 1.64 17.62 -29.59
N PRO A 63 1.75 18.86 -30.13
CA PRO A 63 2.71 19.19 -31.19
C PRO A 63 4.18 19.09 -30.76
N PHE A 64 4.47 19.23 -29.46
CA PHE A 64 5.83 19.16 -28.90
C PHE A 64 6.32 17.71 -28.62
N TYR A 65 5.46 16.71 -28.85
CA TYR A 65 5.76 15.30 -28.55
C TYR A 65 7.03 14.79 -29.24
N LYS A 66 7.21 15.11 -30.54
CA LYS A 66 8.41 14.72 -31.30
C LYS A 66 9.71 15.35 -30.77
N GLN A 67 9.61 16.53 -30.15
CA GLN A 67 10.75 17.27 -29.62
C GLN A 67 11.18 16.73 -28.26
N MET A 68 10.21 16.32 -27.41
CA MET A 68 10.50 15.53 -26.19
C MET A 68 11.19 14.21 -26.52
N CYS A 69 10.71 13.49 -27.55
CA CYS A 69 11.32 12.22 -27.97
C CYS A 69 12.78 12.39 -28.43
N LYS A 70 13.06 13.46 -29.18
CA LYS A 70 14.42 13.79 -29.63
C LYS A 70 15.35 14.19 -28.48
N GLY A 71 14.85 14.95 -27.50
CA GLY A 71 15.63 15.36 -26.33
C GLY A 71 16.09 14.19 -25.44
N ILE A 72 15.31 13.10 -25.42
CA ILE A 72 15.55 11.92 -24.58
C ILE A 72 16.32 10.82 -25.34
N GLN A 73 16.67 11.02 -26.62
CA GLN A 73 17.30 10.01 -27.50
C GLN A 73 16.59 8.64 -27.51
N ALA A 74 15.26 8.63 -27.36
CA ALA A 74 14.49 7.43 -26.99
C ALA A 74 14.20 6.43 -28.13
N GLY A 75 14.60 6.72 -29.38
CA GLY A 75 14.31 5.86 -30.54
C GLY A 75 12.82 5.56 -30.72
N GLU A 76 12.48 4.32 -31.11
CA GLU A 76 11.10 3.85 -31.31
C GLU A 76 10.27 3.72 -30.02
N MET A 77 10.89 3.82 -28.83
CA MET A 77 10.24 3.56 -27.53
C MET A 77 9.93 4.82 -26.72
N CYS A 78 9.86 5.97 -27.40
CA CYS A 78 9.54 7.26 -26.80
C CYS A 78 8.20 7.25 -26.02
N GLU A 79 7.18 6.53 -26.49
CA GLU A 79 5.85 6.46 -25.86
C GLU A 79 5.90 6.02 -24.39
N LYS A 80 6.73 5.03 -24.08
CA LYS A 80 6.90 4.54 -22.71
C LYS A 80 7.73 5.49 -21.84
N LEU A 81 8.80 6.05 -22.38
CA LEU A 81 9.65 6.98 -21.62
C LEU A 81 8.93 8.28 -21.26
N VAL A 82 8.06 8.77 -22.15
CA VAL A 82 7.19 9.93 -21.85
C VAL A 82 6.22 9.60 -20.72
N GLY A 83 5.58 8.44 -20.75
CA GLY A 83 4.73 7.96 -19.66
C GLY A 83 5.49 7.87 -18.33
N TYR A 84 6.71 7.32 -18.33
CA TYR A 84 7.52 7.18 -17.12
C TYR A 84 7.90 8.54 -16.54
N SER A 85 8.41 9.45 -17.38
CA SER A 85 8.74 10.82 -16.97
C SER A 85 7.54 11.53 -16.35
N ALA A 86 6.36 11.37 -16.97
CA ALA A 86 5.15 12.00 -16.50
C ALA A 86 4.67 11.44 -15.14
N VAL A 87 4.76 10.12 -14.94
CA VAL A 87 4.47 9.49 -13.63
C VAL A 87 5.44 10.00 -12.55
N TYR A 88 6.74 10.10 -12.85
CA TYR A 88 7.73 10.62 -11.91
C TYR A 88 7.38 12.04 -11.43
N LYS A 89 6.96 12.93 -12.34
CA LYS A 89 6.59 14.31 -12.02
C LYS A 89 5.28 14.39 -11.22
N VAL A 90 4.25 13.65 -11.60
CA VAL A 90 2.98 13.63 -10.84
C VAL A 90 3.18 13.03 -9.44
N CYS A 91 3.93 11.92 -9.33
CA CYS A 91 4.26 11.33 -8.03
C CYS A 91 5.15 12.25 -7.19
N PHE A 92 6.06 13.04 -7.79
CA PHE A 92 6.81 14.07 -7.08
C PHE A 92 5.88 15.10 -6.42
N GLY A 93 4.88 15.60 -7.15
CA GLY A 93 3.88 16.53 -6.62
C GLY A 93 3.11 15.94 -5.43
N MET A 94 2.66 14.68 -5.56
CA MET A 94 2.00 13.94 -4.48
C MET A 94 2.91 13.73 -3.27
N ALA A 95 4.17 13.34 -3.49
CA ALA A 95 5.15 13.14 -2.43
C ALA A 95 5.40 14.44 -1.67
N CYS A 96 5.61 15.55 -2.38
CA CYS A 96 5.80 16.86 -1.77
C CYS A 96 4.56 17.28 -0.96
N PHE A 97 3.35 17.03 -1.46
CA PHE A 97 2.12 17.33 -0.73
C PHE A 97 2.08 16.63 0.64
N PHE A 98 2.28 15.31 0.66
CA PHE A 98 2.29 14.54 1.91
C PHE A 98 3.48 14.90 2.80
N PHE A 99 4.65 15.20 2.24
CA PHE A 99 5.81 15.60 3.00
C PHE A 99 5.63 16.97 3.67
N LEU A 100 5.04 17.95 2.98
CA LEU A 100 4.70 19.25 3.58
C LEU A 100 3.66 19.10 4.70
N PHE A 101 2.64 18.26 4.51
CA PHE A 101 1.68 17.96 5.56
C PHE A 101 2.31 17.19 6.74
N PHE A 102 3.28 16.32 6.49
CA PHE A 102 4.09 15.71 7.54
C PHE A 102 4.76 16.78 8.39
N LEU A 103 5.51 17.71 7.78
CA LEU A 103 6.18 18.80 8.50
C LEU A 103 5.18 19.70 9.25
N PHE A 104 4.06 20.04 8.60
CA PHE A 104 3.01 20.89 9.17
C PHE A 104 2.37 20.27 10.42
N THR A 105 2.23 18.94 10.45
CA THR A 105 1.54 18.21 11.53
C THR A 105 2.45 17.70 12.64
N ILE A 106 3.75 18.06 12.65
CA ILE A 106 4.67 17.72 13.73
C ILE A 106 4.19 18.31 15.07
N LYS A 107 4.22 17.47 16.11
CA LYS A 107 3.85 17.79 17.51
C LYS A 107 2.40 18.28 17.70
N ILE A 108 1.46 17.79 16.90
CA ILE A 108 0.02 17.99 17.15
C ILE A 108 -0.48 16.87 18.07
N ASN A 109 -0.97 17.26 19.25
CA ASN A 109 -1.44 16.32 20.27
C ASN A 109 -2.96 16.33 20.46
N ASN A 110 -3.69 17.32 19.91
CA ASN A 110 -5.15 17.41 20.00
C ASN A 110 -5.75 18.08 18.75
N SER A 111 -7.07 17.94 18.56
CA SER A 111 -7.78 18.51 17.41
C SER A 111 -8.15 20.00 17.55
N LYS A 112 -7.83 20.65 18.68
CA LYS A 112 -8.21 22.05 18.96
C LYS A 112 -7.28 23.08 18.33
N SER A 113 -6.04 22.68 18.01
CA SER A 113 -5.06 23.59 17.42
C SER A 113 -5.47 24.00 16.01
N CYS A 114 -5.19 25.26 15.61
CA CYS A 114 -5.46 25.75 14.25
C CYS A 114 -4.91 24.83 13.15
N ARG A 115 -3.68 24.32 13.34
CA ARG A 115 -3.06 23.33 12.43
C ARG A 115 -3.84 22.01 12.34
N ALA A 116 -4.42 21.56 13.44
CA ALA A 116 -5.24 20.35 13.48
C ALA A 116 -6.59 20.57 12.79
N TYR A 117 -7.16 21.77 12.87
CA TYR A 117 -8.36 22.15 12.13
C TYR A 117 -8.11 22.12 10.61
N ILE A 118 -6.96 22.66 10.17
CA ILE A 118 -6.53 22.55 8.77
C ILE A 118 -6.35 21.09 8.36
N HIS A 119 -5.71 20.25 9.18
CA HIS A 119 -5.53 18.82 8.89
C HIS A 119 -6.85 18.05 8.73
N ASN A 120 -7.84 18.34 9.57
CA ASN A 120 -9.12 17.63 9.59
C ASN A 120 -10.21 18.25 8.69
N GLY A 121 -9.96 19.43 8.11
CA GLY A 121 -10.92 20.20 7.31
C GLY A 121 -10.40 20.64 5.93
N PHE A 122 -11.03 21.67 5.36
CA PHE A 122 -10.62 22.35 4.11
C PHE A 122 -10.24 21.42 2.94
N TRP A 123 -11.06 20.42 2.66
CA TRP A 123 -10.78 19.40 1.64
C TRP A 123 -10.62 19.98 0.24
N LEU A 124 -11.52 20.84 -0.24
CA LEU A 124 -11.39 21.39 -1.59
C LEU A 124 -10.09 22.17 -1.80
N ILE A 125 -9.70 23.00 -0.82
CA ILE A 125 -8.45 23.77 -0.89
C ILE A 125 -7.25 22.82 -0.98
N LYS A 126 -7.22 21.75 -0.18
CA LYS A 126 -6.16 20.74 -0.26
C LYS A 126 -6.11 20.04 -1.60
N LEU A 127 -7.26 19.73 -2.19
CA LEU A 127 -7.33 19.13 -3.52
C LEU A 127 -6.77 20.06 -4.60
N ILE A 128 -7.08 21.36 -4.53
CA ILE A 128 -6.52 22.38 -5.42
C ILE A 128 -5.00 22.47 -5.23
N VAL A 129 -4.52 22.52 -3.99
CA VAL A 129 -3.08 22.53 -3.69
C VAL A 129 -2.38 21.29 -4.24
N LEU A 130 -2.95 20.09 -4.04
CA LEU A 130 -2.42 18.85 -4.60
C LEU A 130 -2.36 18.89 -6.13
N ALA A 131 -3.44 19.33 -6.79
CA ALA A 131 -3.49 19.45 -8.25
C ALA A 131 -2.46 20.47 -8.76
N ALA A 132 -2.29 21.59 -8.07
CA ALA A 132 -1.28 22.61 -8.38
C ALA A 132 0.14 22.07 -8.23
N MET A 133 0.42 21.28 -7.18
CA MET A 133 1.73 20.66 -6.99
C MET A 133 2.04 19.60 -8.05
N CYS A 134 1.06 18.76 -8.42
CA CYS A 134 1.21 17.77 -9.49
C CYS A 134 1.42 18.43 -10.86
N SER A 135 0.69 19.51 -11.15
CA SER A 135 0.81 20.25 -12.42
C SER A 135 2.11 21.06 -12.46
N GLY A 136 2.49 21.68 -11.33
CA GLY A 136 3.72 22.46 -11.17
C GLY A 136 4.99 21.65 -11.45
N ALA A 137 4.98 20.34 -11.13
CA ALA A 137 6.10 19.44 -11.38
C ALA A 137 6.47 19.30 -12.88
N PHE A 138 5.54 19.59 -13.80
CA PHE A 138 5.82 19.57 -15.24
C PHE A 138 6.75 20.70 -15.70
N PHE A 139 6.82 21.80 -14.96
CA PHE A 139 7.62 22.97 -15.27
C PHE A 139 9.07 22.89 -14.74
N ILE A 140 9.48 21.78 -14.13
CA ILE A 140 10.85 21.60 -13.65
C ILE A 140 11.82 21.51 -14.85
N PRO A 141 12.80 22.43 -14.97
CA PRO A 141 13.84 22.37 -16.00
C PRO A 141 14.83 21.23 -15.72
N ASP A 142 15.66 20.86 -16.71
CA ASP A 142 16.69 19.81 -16.59
C ASP A 142 16.16 18.43 -16.19
N GLN A 143 15.28 17.90 -17.05
CA GLN A 143 14.53 16.67 -16.82
C GLN A 143 15.42 15.46 -16.49
N ASP A 144 16.56 15.26 -17.17
CA ASP A 144 17.39 14.06 -16.98
C ASP A 144 18.02 14.02 -15.58
N THR A 145 18.55 15.15 -15.11
CA THR A 145 19.13 15.28 -13.77
C THR A 145 18.06 15.08 -12.69
N PHE A 146 16.89 15.71 -12.86
CA PHE A 146 15.77 15.56 -11.94
C PHE A 146 15.30 14.10 -11.86
N LEU A 147 15.06 13.45 -13.00
CA LEU A 147 14.59 12.07 -13.04
C LEU A 147 15.62 11.11 -12.43
N ASN A 148 16.92 11.29 -12.70
CA ASN A 148 17.95 10.44 -12.13
C ASN A 148 18.03 10.58 -10.61
N ALA A 149 18.05 11.81 -10.09
CA ALA A 149 18.07 12.06 -8.64
C ALA A 149 16.79 11.53 -7.97
N TRP A 150 15.63 11.84 -8.55
CA TRP A 150 14.34 11.45 -7.99
C TRP A 150 14.12 9.93 -8.01
N ARG A 151 14.72 9.20 -8.96
CA ARG A 151 14.75 7.73 -8.97
C ARG A 151 15.45 7.17 -7.74
N TYR A 152 16.60 7.69 -7.35
CA TYR A 152 17.29 7.21 -6.15
C TYR A 152 16.45 7.47 -4.89
N VAL A 153 15.88 8.67 -4.77
CA VAL A 153 14.96 9.02 -3.68
C VAL A 153 13.75 8.07 -3.66
N GLY A 154 13.16 7.83 -4.83
CA GLY A 154 12.05 6.90 -5.03
C GLY A 154 12.39 5.48 -4.63
N ALA A 155 13.56 4.98 -5.04
CA ALA A 155 14.02 3.63 -4.70
C ALA A 155 14.26 3.47 -3.19
N THR A 156 14.93 4.44 -2.56
CA THR A 156 15.16 4.43 -1.10
C THR A 156 13.84 4.51 -0.34
N GLY A 157 12.95 5.45 -0.71
CA GLY A 157 11.64 5.58 -0.07
C GLY A 157 10.74 4.37 -0.28
N GLY A 158 10.75 3.79 -1.48
CA GLY A 158 10.04 2.56 -1.82
C GLY A 158 10.53 1.38 -1.00
N PHE A 159 11.84 1.22 -0.80
CA PHE A 159 12.41 0.19 0.06
C PHE A 159 11.96 0.35 1.53
N LEU A 160 12.00 1.57 2.06
CA LEU A 160 11.51 1.86 3.41
C LEU A 160 10.00 1.54 3.54
N PHE A 161 9.21 1.88 2.53
CA PHE A 161 7.79 1.57 2.51
C PHE A 161 7.52 0.06 2.48
N ILE A 162 8.27 -0.71 1.67
CA ILE A 162 8.19 -2.17 1.65
C ILE A 162 8.46 -2.73 3.05
N ALA A 163 9.51 -2.27 3.74
CA ALA A 163 9.81 -2.74 5.10
C ALA A 163 8.64 -2.47 6.07
N ILE A 164 8.05 -1.27 6.04
CA ILE A 164 6.87 -0.94 6.84
C ILE A 164 5.69 -1.84 6.46
N GLN A 165 5.44 -2.06 5.17
CA GLN A 165 4.37 -2.91 4.66
C GLN A 165 4.52 -4.36 5.14
N LEU A 166 5.74 -4.91 5.14
CA LEU A 166 6.01 -6.27 5.63
C LEU A 166 5.72 -6.41 7.13
N ILE A 167 6.11 -5.42 7.94
CA ILE A 167 5.81 -5.42 9.39
C ILE A 167 4.28 -5.39 9.59
N LEU A 168 3.56 -4.56 8.84
CA LEU A 168 2.09 -4.45 8.94
C LEU A 168 1.38 -5.73 8.48
N LEU A 169 1.91 -6.41 7.46
CA LEU A 169 1.41 -7.70 7.00
C LEU A 169 1.52 -8.76 8.09
N VAL A 170 2.69 -8.85 8.75
CA VAL A 170 2.93 -9.80 9.86
C VAL A 170 1.99 -9.53 11.03
N GLU A 171 1.85 -8.27 11.44
CA GLU A 171 0.93 -7.88 12.51
C GLU A 171 -0.53 -8.15 12.13
N PHE A 172 -0.93 -7.88 10.89
CA PHE A 172 -2.26 -8.21 10.40
C PHE A 172 -2.54 -9.71 10.54
N ALA A 173 -1.58 -10.56 10.17
CA ALA A 173 -1.71 -12.01 10.31
C ALA A 173 -1.91 -12.42 11.78
N HIS A 174 -1.09 -11.88 12.70
CA HIS A 174 -1.22 -12.09 14.15
C HIS A 174 -2.57 -11.60 14.70
N LYS A 175 -2.99 -10.38 14.33
CA LYS A 175 -4.24 -9.77 14.77
C LYS A 175 -5.46 -10.53 14.26
N TRP A 176 -5.43 -11.00 13.00
CA TRP A 176 -6.48 -11.84 12.45
C TRP A 176 -6.57 -13.13 13.26
N ASN A 177 -5.45 -13.82 13.45
CA ASN A 177 -5.40 -15.06 14.21
C ASN A 177 -5.94 -14.87 15.64
N LYS A 178 -5.44 -13.87 16.38
CA LYS A 178 -5.91 -13.54 17.74
C LYS A 178 -7.43 -13.29 17.79
N ASN A 179 -7.97 -12.49 16.87
CA ASN A 179 -9.39 -12.17 16.84
C ASN A 179 -10.26 -13.40 16.55
N TRP A 180 -9.82 -14.26 15.62
CA TRP A 180 -10.58 -15.45 15.25
C TRP A 180 -10.46 -16.56 16.28
N THR A 181 -9.28 -16.78 16.85
CA THR A 181 -9.07 -17.69 17.99
C THR A 181 -9.90 -17.26 19.19
N ALA A 182 -10.01 -15.96 19.46
CA ALA A 182 -10.91 -15.45 20.51
C ALA A 182 -12.39 -15.78 20.22
N GLY A 183 -12.85 -15.60 18.98
CA GLY A 183 -14.21 -15.98 18.56
C GLY A 183 -14.47 -17.49 18.67
N ALA A 184 -13.46 -18.30 18.37
CA ALA A 184 -13.43 -19.76 18.47
C ALA A 184 -13.65 -20.26 19.91
N ASN A 185 -13.08 -19.58 20.90
CA ASN A 185 -13.29 -19.89 22.32
C ASN A 185 -14.75 -19.66 22.77
N HIS A 186 -15.50 -18.80 22.07
CA HIS A 186 -16.88 -18.48 22.43
C HIS A 186 -17.93 -19.30 21.66
N LYS A 187 -17.71 -19.58 20.37
CA LYS A 187 -18.66 -20.36 19.55
C LYS A 187 -17.95 -21.38 18.66
N GLN A 188 -18.47 -22.60 18.64
CA GLN A 188 -17.94 -23.72 17.84
C GLN A 188 -17.92 -23.45 16.32
N VAL A 189 -18.82 -22.60 15.80
CA VAL A 189 -18.82 -22.20 14.38
C VAL A 189 -17.52 -21.50 13.98
N TRP A 190 -16.94 -20.69 14.88
CA TRP A 190 -15.67 -20.02 14.63
C TRP A 190 -14.49 -21.00 14.58
N ASN A 191 -14.53 -22.11 15.32
CA ASN A 191 -13.53 -23.18 15.18
C ASN A 191 -13.56 -23.80 13.79
N GLY A 192 -14.75 -24.17 13.30
CA GLY A 192 -14.92 -24.72 11.95
C GLY A 192 -14.47 -23.73 10.87
N LEU A 193 -14.83 -22.45 11.00
CA LEU A 193 -14.41 -21.41 10.06
C LEU A 193 -12.90 -21.16 10.08
N LEU A 194 -12.28 -21.14 11.27
CA LEU A 194 -10.84 -21.00 11.43
C LEU A 194 -10.08 -22.16 10.76
N ALA A 195 -10.54 -23.40 10.97
CA ALA A 195 -9.97 -24.58 10.33
C ALA A 195 -10.12 -24.54 8.80
N LEU A 196 -11.31 -24.16 8.31
CA LEU A 196 -11.58 -24.04 6.87
C LEU A 196 -10.65 -23.01 6.21
N VAL A 197 -10.57 -21.80 6.76
CA VAL A 197 -9.72 -20.74 6.18
C VAL A 197 -8.25 -21.14 6.23
N THR A 198 -7.80 -21.73 7.33
CA THR A 198 -6.41 -22.23 7.46
C THR A 198 -6.11 -23.28 6.39
N LEU A 199 -7.00 -24.26 6.20
CA LEU A 199 -6.86 -25.31 5.19
C LEU A 199 -6.82 -24.70 3.79
N THR A 200 -7.70 -23.74 3.47
CA THR A 200 -7.70 -23.07 2.18
C THR A 200 -6.38 -22.33 1.92
N LEU A 201 -5.83 -21.63 2.90
CA LEU A 201 -4.55 -20.91 2.75
C LEU A 201 -3.40 -21.89 2.44
N TYR A 202 -3.28 -22.99 3.18
CA TYR A 202 -2.24 -23.98 2.89
C TYR A 202 -2.45 -24.68 1.55
N SER A 203 -3.69 -24.99 1.17
CA SER A 203 -4.00 -25.55 -0.14
C SER A 203 -3.57 -24.61 -1.27
N ILE A 204 -3.82 -23.30 -1.14
CA ILE A 204 -3.36 -22.29 -2.10
C ILE A 204 -1.82 -22.24 -2.15
N ALA A 205 -1.15 -22.24 -0.99
CA ALA A 205 0.30 -22.20 -0.93
C ALA A 205 0.95 -23.44 -1.57
N VAL A 206 0.44 -24.64 -1.28
CA VAL A 206 0.92 -25.90 -1.86
C VAL A 206 0.63 -25.95 -3.37
N ALA A 207 -0.57 -25.56 -3.80
CA ALA A 207 -0.90 -25.49 -5.22
C ALA A 207 0.04 -24.53 -5.96
N ALA A 208 0.31 -23.34 -5.40
CA ALA A 208 1.27 -22.40 -5.98
C ALA A 208 2.68 -23.00 -6.07
N LEU A 209 3.15 -23.70 -5.02
CA LEU A 209 4.46 -24.37 -5.03
C LEU A 209 4.55 -25.44 -6.13
N VAL A 210 3.53 -26.29 -6.26
CA VAL A 210 3.46 -27.35 -7.28
C VAL A 210 3.41 -26.75 -8.68
N LEU A 211 2.57 -25.75 -8.91
CA LEU A 211 2.48 -25.07 -10.22
C LEU A 211 3.80 -24.41 -10.58
N MET A 212 4.47 -23.73 -9.64
CA MET A 212 5.80 -23.17 -9.89
C MET A 212 6.83 -24.25 -10.22
N ALA A 213 6.81 -25.38 -9.50
CA ALA A 213 7.71 -26.49 -9.79
C ALA A 213 7.47 -27.07 -11.20
N LEU A 214 6.21 -27.23 -11.61
CA LEU A 214 5.86 -27.79 -12.93
C LEU A 214 6.17 -26.83 -14.10
N PHE A 215 5.89 -25.54 -13.95
CA PHE A 215 5.99 -24.58 -15.06
C PHE A 215 7.33 -23.83 -15.12
N TYR A 216 8.00 -23.60 -13.99
CA TYR A 216 9.25 -22.82 -13.94
C TYR A 216 10.51 -23.67 -13.78
N THR A 217 10.40 -25.00 -13.73
CA THR A 217 11.56 -25.91 -13.67
C THR A 217 11.49 -26.96 -14.77
N ARG A 218 12.66 -27.37 -15.27
CA ARG A 218 12.83 -28.51 -16.18
C ARG A 218 13.93 -29.43 -15.65
N PRO A 219 13.92 -30.73 -15.97
CA PRO A 219 14.98 -31.66 -15.55
C PRO A 219 16.37 -31.14 -15.96
N GLU A 220 16.49 -30.72 -17.20
CA GLU A 220 17.69 -30.09 -17.76
C GLU A 220 17.65 -28.56 -17.53
N GLY A 221 18.68 -28.02 -16.86
CA GLY A 221 18.77 -26.58 -16.58
C GLY A 221 17.91 -26.07 -15.42
N CYS A 222 17.65 -24.75 -15.42
CA CYS A 222 16.83 -24.02 -14.43
C CYS A 222 17.25 -24.19 -12.96
N LEU A 223 18.54 -24.40 -12.67
CA LEU A 223 19.03 -24.67 -11.31
C LEU A 223 18.64 -23.55 -10.33
N HIS A 224 18.75 -22.29 -10.74
CA HIS A 224 18.35 -21.15 -9.90
C HIS A 224 16.89 -21.22 -9.49
N ASN A 225 15.98 -21.54 -10.42
CA ASN A 225 14.55 -21.63 -10.12
C ASN A 225 14.27 -22.80 -9.16
N LYS A 226 14.91 -23.96 -9.39
CA LYS A 226 14.79 -25.15 -8.51
C LYS A 226 15.22 -24.83 -7.07
N VAL A 227 16.38 -24.22 -6.91
CA VAL A 227 16.93 -23.85 -5.59
C VAL A 227 16.00 -22.86 -4.89
N LEU A 228 15.54 -21.82 -5.59
CA LEU A 228 14.70 -20.78 -4.97
C LEU A 228 13.32 -21.31 -4.56
N ILE A 229 12.68 -22.12 -5.40
CA ILE A 229 11.41 -22.78 -5.08
C ILE A 229 11.60 -23.70 -3.88
N GLY A 230 12.67 -24.50 -3.88
CA GLY A 230 12.99 -25.41 -2.76
C GLY A 230 13.26 -24.68 -1.45
N VAL A 231 14.06 -23.61 -1.47
CA VAL A 231 14.36 -22.79 -0.27
C VAL A 231 13.11 -22.12 0.26
N ASN A 232 12.33 -21.44 -0.58
CA ASN A 232 11.14 -20.72 -0.12
C ASN A 232 10.03 -21.69 0.35
N GLY A 233 9.86 -22.84 -0.32
CA GLY A 233 8.97 -23.89 0.13
C GLY A 233 9.39 -24.45 1.50
N SER A 234 10.69 -24.68 1.70
CA SER A 234 11.24 -25.14 2.98
C SER A 234 11.07 -24.10 4.10
N LEU A 235 11.25 -22.81 3.79
CA LEU A 235 11.00 -21.72 4.73
C LEU A 235 9.51 -21.67 5.15
N CYS A 236 8.56 -21.88 4.22
CA CYS A 236 7.14 -21.98 4.56
C CYS A 236 6.84 -23.15 5.52
N LEU A 237 7.48 -24.30 5.32
CA LEU A 237 7.36 -25.43 6.25
C LEU A 237 7.96 -25.08 7.62
N LEU A 238 9.15 -24.48 7.64
CA LEU A 238 9.82 -24.06 8.87
C LEU A 238 8.95 -23.11 9.71
N VAL A 239 8.42 -22.03 9.11
CA VAL A 239 7.59 -21.06 9.84
C VAL A 239 6.32 -21.70 10.40
N SER A 240 5.76 -22.66 9.68
CA SER A 240 4.55 -23.39 10.10
C SER A 240 4.84 -24.31 11.28
N LEU A 241 5.97 -25.02 11.26
CA LEU A 241 6.43 -25.86 12.38
C LEU A 241 6.76 -25.03 13.63
N VAL A 242 7.44 -23.89 13.46
CA VAL A 242 7.76 -22.99 14.58
C VAL A 242 6.48 -22.43 15.21
N ALA A 243 5.48 -22.04 14.40
CA ALA A 243 4.22 -21.47 14.88
C ALA A 243 3.40 -22.43 15.76
N ILE A 244 3.48 -23.74 15.52
CA ILE A 244 2.79 -24.79 16.32
C ILE A 244 3.68 -25.41 17.40
N SER A 245 4.95 -25.03 17.49
CA SER A 245 5.86 -25.64 18.44
C SER A 245 5.39 -25.37 19.89
N PRO A 246 5.43 -26.38 20.79
CA PRO A 246 5.01 -26.19 22.19
C PRO A 246 5.78 -25.08 22.89
N CYS A 247 7.06 -24.90 22.54
CA CYS A 247 7.91 -23.84 23.09
C CYS A 247 7.34 -22.44 22.83
N VAL A 248 6.92 -22.16 21.59
CA VAL A 248 6.31 -20.89 21.20
C VAL A 248 4.91 -20.73 21.81
N GLN A 249 4.06 -21.76 21.71
CA GLN A 249 2.68 -21.69 22.19
C GLN A 249 2.58 -21.47 23.72
N ASN A 250 3.52 -22.01 24.49
CA ASN A 250 3.57 -21.79 25.94
C ASN A 250 3.81 -20.32 26.33
N ARG A 251 4.47 -19.52 25.47
CA ARG A 251 4.72 -18.09 25.70
C ARG A 251 3.75 -17.19 24.93
N GLN A 252 3.25 -17.64 23.79
CA GLN A 252 2.25 -16.96 22.98
C GLN A 252 1.06 -17.89 22.70
N PRO A 253 0.06 -17.95 23.60
CA PRO A 253 -1.08 -18.87 23.46
C PRO A 253 -1.98 -18.54 22.26
N HIS A 254 -1.83 -17.34 21.70
CA HIS A 254 -2.50 -16.93 20.46
C HIS A 254 -1.70 -17.27 19.20
N SER A 255 -0.55 -17.92 19.27
CA SER A 255 0.15 -18.41 18.07
C SER A 255 -0.63 -19.56 17.45
N GLY A 256 -0.80 -19.54 16.12
CA GLY A 256 -1.59 -20.54 15.40
C GLY A 256 -1.23 -20.70 13.93
N LEU A 257 -1.85 -21.67 13.27
CA LEU A 257 -1.58 -22.02 11.87
C LEU A 257 -2.13 -20.99 10.86
N LEU A 258 -3.14 -20.20 11.24
CA LEU A 258 -3.73 -19.20 10.35
C LEU A 258 -2.71 -18.14 9.96
N GLN A 259 -2.01 -17.58 10.94
CA GLN A 259 -1.00 -16.54 10.71
C GLN A 259 0.17 -17.06 9.86
N SER A 260 0.70 -18.27 10.12
CA SER A 260 1.77 -18.85 9.30
C SER A 260 1.28 -19.24 7.90
N GLY A 261 0.00 -19.61 7.75
CA GLY A 261 -0.64 -19.84 6.46
C GLY A 261 -0.71 -18.58 5.60
N VAL A 262 -1.11 -17.44 6.18
CA VAL A 262 -1.11 -16.13 5.49
C VAL A 262 0.30 -15.77 5.00
N ILE A 263 1.31 -15.91 5.87
CA ILE A 263 2.71 -15.65 5.51
C ILE A 263 3.17 -16.60 4.40
N SER A 264 2.80 -17.89 4.47
CA SER A 264 3.16 -18.88 3.44
C SER A 264 2.55 -18.55 2.08
N CYS A 265 1.28 -18.12 2.03
CA CYS A 265 0.67 -17.64 0.79
C CYS A 265 1.41 -16.43 0.21
N TYR A 266 1.82 -15.49 1.06
CA TYR A 266 2.54 -14.30 0.63
C TYR A 266 3.95 -14.64 0.10
N VAL A 267 4.67 -15.54 0.76
CA VAL A 267 5.98 -16.05 0.32
C VAL A 267 5.84 -16.75 -1.04
N MET A 268 4.82 -17.58 -1.24
CA MET A 268 4.56 -18.22 -2.54
C MET A 268 4.21 -17.21 -3.63
N TYR A 269 3.39 -16.19 -3.32
CA TYR A 269 3.07 -15.10 -4.25
C TYR A 269 4.32 -14.31 -4.66
N LEU A 270 5.15 -13.90 -3.70
CA LEU A 270 6.39 -13.18 -4.00
C LEU A 270 7.38 -14.04 -4.79
N THR A 271 7.44 -15.34 -4.51
CA THR A 271 8.28 -16.29 -5.26
C THR A 271 7.82 -16.36 -6.72
N PHE A 272 6.51 -16.58 -6.95
CA PHE A 272 5.93 -16.58 -8.29
C PHE A 272 6.20 -15.26 -9.01
N SER A 273 5.89 -14.13 -8.37
CA SER A 273 6.05 -12.81 -8.92
C SER A 273 7.52 -12.46 -9.23
N ALA A 274 8.47 -12.96 -8.43
CA ALA A 274 9.89 -12.82 -8.69
C ALA A 274 10.30 -13.64 -9.92
N LEU A 275 9.94 -14.93 -9.97
CA LEU A 275 10.27 -15.80 -11.10
C LEU A 275 9.71 -15.28 -12.43
N SER A 276 8.49 -14.73 -12.44
CA SER A 276 7.93 -14.07 -13.63
C SER A 276 8.65 -12.79 -14.03
N SER A 277 9.40 -12.16 -13.11
CA SER A 277 10.17 -10.93 -13.36
C SER A 277 11.64 -11.22 -13.68
N LYS A 278 12.07 -12.49 -13.72
CA LYS A 278 13.41 -12.89 -14.11
C LYS A 278 13.52 -12.87 -15.65
N PRO A 279 14.64 -12.40 -16.23
CA PRO A 279 14.81 -12.49 -17.68
C PRO A 279 14.87 -13.96 -18.13
N PRO A 280 14.30 -14.30 -19.30
CA PRO A 280 14.28 -15.67 -19.78
C PRO A 280 15.70 -16.16 -20.07
N GLU A 281 15.97 -17.42 -19.72
CA GLU A 281 17.20 -18.12 -20.09
C GLU A 281 16.97 -18.84 -21.44
N THR A 282 17.94 -18.80 -22.34
CA THR A 282 17.87 -19.49 -23.63
C THR A 282 18.94 -20.58 -23.72
N ILE A 283 18.55 -21.78 -24.14
CA ILE A 283 19.48 -22.86 -24.49
C ILE A 283 19.33 -23.23 -25.96
N LEU A 284 20.37 -23.84 -26.53
CA LEU A 284 20.33 -24.41 -27.87
C LEU A 284 19.67 -25.78 -27.80
N ASP A 285 18.60 -25.97 -28.56
CA ASP A 285 17.99 -27.27 -28.78
C ASP A 285 18.89 -28.18 -29.64
N GLU A 286 18.61 -29.49 -29.72
CA GLU A 286 19.33 -30.45 -30.57
C GLU A 286 19.41 -30.01 -32.04
N ASN A 287 18.44 -29.20 -32.49
CA ASN A 287 18.38 -28.60 -33.83
C ASN A 287 19.08 -27.23 -33.94
N ASN A 288 19.93 -26.86 -32.97
CA ASN A 288 20.66 -25.59 -32.89
C ASN A 288 19.74 -24.34 -32.92
N ARG A 289 18.53 -24.46 -32.37
CA ARG A 289 17.56 -23.36 -32.24
C ARG A 289 17.56 -22.84 -30.81
N ASN A 290 17.54 -21.51 -30.65
CA ASN A 290 17.44 -20.88 -29.33
C ASN A 290 16.02 -21.07 -28.77
N ILE A 291 15.87 -21.93 -27.78
CA ILE A 291 14.61 -22.13 -27.05
C ILE A 291 14.67 -21.42 -25.69
N THR A 292 13.60 -20.72 -25.31
CA THR A 292 13.47 -20.10 -23.98
C THR A 292 13.05 -21.16 -22.97
N ILE A 293 13.83 -21.31 -21.91
CA ILE A 293 13.58 -22.25 -20.82
C ILE A 293 13.19 -21.52 -19.53
N CYS A 294 12.64 -22.28 -18.58
CA CYS A 294 12.30 -21.81 -17.24
C CYS A 294 11.21 -20.71 -17.18
N VAL A 295 10.39 -20.63 -18.23
CA VAL A 295 9.22 -19.75 -18.33
C VAL A 295 7.97 -20.58 -18.64
N PRO A 296 6.80 -20.19 -18.11
CA PRO A 296 5.54 -20.85 -18.44
C PRO A 296 5.21 -20.64 -19.92
N GLU A 297 4.98 -21.74 -20.64
CA GLU A 297 4.57 -21.73 -22.04
C GLU A 297 3.05 -21.55 -22.10
N PHE A 298 2.59 -20.30 -21.99
CA PHE A 298 1.17 -19.97 -22.11
C PHE A 298 0.76 -20.03 -23.58
N SER A 299 -0.14 -20.95 -23.94
CA SER A 299 -0.69 -21.02 -25.30
C SER A 299 -1.44 -19.73 -25.65
N GLN A 300 -1.37 -19.33 -26.93
CA GLN A 300 -1.81 -18.03 -27.48
C GLN A 300 -3.28 -17.62 -27.19
N GLY A 301 -4.11 -18.47 -26.58
CA GLY A 301 -5.48 -18.14 -26.15
C GLY A 301 -5.59 -17.32 -24.86
N LEU A 302 -4.49 -17.16 -24.10
CA LEU A 302 -4.48 -16.56 -22.75
C LEU A 302 -4.12 -15.05 -22.71
N HIS A 303 -3.99 -14.36 -23.85
CA HIS A 303 -3.68 -12.92 -23.85
C HIS A 303 -4.79 -12.03 -23.24
N ARG A 304 -6.04 -12.53 -23.17
CA ARG A 304 -7.14 -11.81 -22.50
C ARG A 304 -7.05 -11.89 -20.97
N ASP A 305 -6.31 -12.87 -20.44
CA ASP A 305 -6.11 -13.08 -19.00
C ASP A 305 -4.87 -12.36 -18.44
N GLU A 306 -3.88 -11.98 -19.26
CA GLU A 306 -2.74 -11.17 -18.79
C GLU A 306 -3.18 -9.81 -18.24
N ASN A 307 -4.17 -9.17 -18.87
CA ASN A 307 -4.77 -7.92 -18.38
C ASN A 307 -5.58 -8.14 -17.10
N LEU A 308 -6.23 -9.29 -16.96
CA LEU A 308 -7.01 -9.65 -15.78
C LEU A 308 -6.10 -9.96 -14.59
N VAL A 309 -5.03 -10.75 -14.79
CA VAL A 309 -4.05 -11.11 -13.77
C VAL A 309 -3.24 -9.88 -13.34
N THR A 310 -2.80 -9.05 -14.30
CA THR A 310 -2.13 -7.79 -14.01
C THR A 310 -3.06 -6.82 -13.29
N GLY A 311 -4.32 -6.72 -13.72
CA GLY A 311 -5.35 -5.90 -13.08
C GLY A 311 -5.68 -6.35 -11.67
N LEU A 312 -5.82 -7.66 -11.44
CA LEU A 312 -6.07 -8.25 -10.12
C LEU A 312 -4.87 -8.04 -9.19
N GLY A 313 -3.64 -8.30 -9.66
CA GLY A 313 -2.42 -8.08 -8.89
C GLY A 313 -2.21 -6.61 -8.52
N THR A 314 -2.52 -5.70 -9.44
CA THR A 314 -2.47 -4.25 -9.23
C THR A 314 -3.54 -3.80 -8.21
N THR A 315 -4.76 -4.34 -8.31
CA THR A 315 -5.86 -4.04 -7.38
C THR A 315 -5.54 -4.53 -5.96
N ILE A 316 -5.01 -5.74 -5.83
CA ILE A 316 -4.57 -6.30 -4.56
C ILE A 316 -3.44 -5.47 -3.96
N LEU A 317 -2.44 -5.09 -4.78
CA LEU A 317 -1.34 -4.24 -4.34
C LEU A 317 -1.84 -2.89 -3.80
N PHE A 318 -2.74 -2.22 -4.53
CA PHE A 318 -3.33 -0.96 -4.07
C PHE A 318 -4.20 -1.15 -2.83
N GLY A 319 -4.97 -2.24 -2.74
CA GLY A 319 -5.71 -2.61 -1.54
C GLY A 319 -4.79 -2.76 -0.32
N CYS A 320 -3.64 -3.44 -0.49
CA CYS A 320 -2.63 -3.60 0.55
C CYS A 320 -1.95 -2.27 0.92
N ILE A 321 -1.63 -1.40 -0.05
CA ILE A 321 -1.06 -0.07 0.21
C ILE A 321 -2.05 0.76 1.05
N LEU A 322 -3.32 0.79 0.65
CA LEU A 322 -4.37 1.53 1.34
C LEU A 322 -4.62 0.99 2.73
N TYR A 323 -4.72 -0.33 2.87
CA TYR A 323 -4.86 -0.99 4.16
C TYR A 323 -3.67 -0.66 5.06
N SER A 324 -2.45 -0.71 4.53
CA SER A 324 -1.22 -0.40 5.26
C SER A 324 -1.21 1.06 5.72
N CYS A 325 -1.53 1.99 4.83
CA CYS A 325 -1.58 3.41 5.17
C CYS A 325 -2.67 3.72 6.21
N LEU A 326 -3.85 3.10 6.10
CA LEU A 326 -4.95 3.31 7.04
C LEU A 326 -4.70 2.62 8.39
N THR A 327 -4.10 1.43 8.40
CA THR A 327 -3.92 0.60 9.61
C THR A 327 -2.64 0.96 10.37
N SER A 328 -1.53 1.29 9.70
CA SER A 328 -0.26 1.74 10.32
C SER A 328 -0.48 2.86 11.34
N THR A 329 -1.48 3.69 11.07
CA THR A 329 -1.80 4.87 11.87
C THR A 329 -2.48 4.53 13.19
N THR A 330 -3.11 3.36 13.29
CA THR A 330 -3.70 2.87 14.55
C THR A 330 -2.67 2.34 15.55
N ARG A 331 -1.40 2.16 15.15
CA ARG A 331 -0.33 1.64 16.01
C ARG A 331 0.34 2.70 16.89
N ALA A 332 0.45 3.94 16.41
CA ALA A 332 1.16 5.00 17.13
C ALA A 332 0.50 5.42 18.46
N SER A 333 -0.62 4.80 18.84
CA SER A 333 -1.45 5.16 19.99
C SER A 333 -1.94 3.96 20.81
N SER A 334 -1.57 2.71 20.49
CA SER A 334 -2.27 1.56 21.08
C SER A 334 -1.82 1.18 22.51
N GLU A 335 -0.63 1.60 22.98
CA GLU A 335 -0.17 1.24 24.33
C GLU A 335 -0.40 2.33 25.40
N ALA A 336 -0.36 3.62 25.04
CA ALA A 336 -0.48 4.69 26.03
C ALA A 336 -1.92 5.20 26.28
N LEU A 337 -2.88 4.94 25.38
CA LEU A 337 -4.18 5.64 25.35
C LEU A 337 -5.40 4.76 25.70
N ARG A 338 -5.19 3.47 26.02
CA ARG A 338 -6.29 2.56 26.38
C ARG A 338 -6.87 2.82 27.79
N GLY A 339 -6.18 3.59 28.63
CA GLY A 339 -6.59 3.95 29.98
C GLY A 339 -7.45 5.21 30.11
N ILE A 340 -7.66 5.99 29.05
CA ILE A 340 -8.36 7.28 29.10
C ILE A 340 -9.48 7.32 28.06
N TYR A 341 -10.43 6.41 28.13
CA TYR A 341 -11.71 6.61 27.44
C TYR A 341 -12.55 7.63 28.22
N ALA A 342 -12.20 8.91 28.03
CA ALA A 342 -13.06 10.01 28.38
C ALA A 342 -14.23 10.05 27.37
N THR A 343 -15.44 10.23 27.91
CA THR A 343 -16.72 10.34 27.19
C THR A 343 -16.61 11.16 25.89
N ALA A 344 -17.08 10.59 24.79
CA ALA A 344 -17.14 11.25 23.49
C ALA A 344 -18.29 12.26 23.49
N GLU A 345 -17.98 13.55 23.35
CA GLU A 345 -18.98 14.62 23.23
C GLU A 345 -19.49 14.72 21.79
N THR A 346 -20.81 14.67 21.63
CA THR A 346 -21.49 14.94 20.35
C THR A 346 -21.76 16.43 20.24
N GLU A 347 -21.05 17.14 19.35
CA GLU A 347 -21.31 18.55 19.07
C GLU A 347 -21.51 18.78 17.57
N VAL A 348 -22.30 19.81 17.25
CA VAL A 348 -22.50 20.31 15.90
C VAL A 348 -21.24 21.09 15.48
N ALA A 349 -20.76 20.88 14.24
CA ALA A 349 -19.54 21.51 13.74
C ALA A 349 -19.60 23.05 13.78
N ARG A 350 -18.76 23.70 14.59
CA ARG A 350 -18.63 25.17 14.61
C ARG A 350 -17.56 25.64 13.62
N CYS A 351 -17.86 26.69 12.86
CA CYS A 351 -16.94 27.33 11.92
C CYS A 351 -16.10 28.39 12.64
N CYS A 352 -14.78 28.35 12.46
CA CYS A 352 -13.84 29.26 13.14
C CYS A 352 -13.97 30.73 12.70
N PHE A 353 -14.69 31.02 11.62
CA PHE A 353 -14.91 32.37 11.11
C PHE A 353 -16.20 33.03 11.62
N CYS A 354 -17.06 32.29 12.32
CA CYS A 354 -18.21 32.87 13.00
C CYS A 354 -17.82 33.22 14.44
N CYS A 355 -17.19 34.37 14.64
CA CYS A 355 -17.08 34.97 15.96
C CYS A 355 -18.49 35.43 16.40
N VAL A 356 -19.19 34.61 17.19
CA VAL A 356 -20.28 35.09 18.03
C VAL A 356 -19.70 35.27 19.43
N PRO A 357 -19.90 36.41 20.11
CA PRO A 357 -19.36 36.62 21.44
C PRO A 357 -19.96 35.61 22.43
N ASP A 358 -19.14 35.10 23.34
CA ASP A 358 -19.56 34.24 24.43
C ASP A 358 -20.58 34.98 25.31
N GLY A 359 -21.83 34.53 25.25
CA GLY A 359 -22.85 34.82 26.25
C GLY A 359 -23.07 33.55 27.06
N ASP A 360 -22.63 33.57 28.32
CA ASP A 360 -22.97 32.57 29.33
C ASP A 360 -24.50 32.47 29.44
N ALA A 361 -25.05 31.29 29.16
CA ALA A 361 -26.38 30.92 29.61
C ALA A 361 -26.51 29.40 29.62
N ASP A 362 -26.51 28.86 30.84
CA ASP A 362 -27.11 27.58 31.17
C ASP A 362 -28.56 27.57 30.67
N ALA A 363 -28.78 26.96 29.51
CA ALA A 363 -30.12 26.66 29.02
C ALA A 363 -30.08 25.28 28.37
N GLU A 364 -30.84 24.36 28.97
CA GLU A 364 -31.25 23.09 28.36
C GLU A 364 -32.05 23.39 27.09
N GLU A 365 -31.36 23.70 26.00
CA GLU A 365 -32.01 23.97 24.72
C GLU A 365 -32.18 22.66 23.97
N HIS A 366 -33.45 22.27 23.82
CA HIS A 366 -33.93 21.27 22.89
C HIS A 366 -33.17 21.36 21.56
N VAL A 367 -32.24 20.43 21.32
CA VAL A 367 -31.59 20.29 20.03
C VAL A 367 -32.64 19.78 19.04
N GLU A 368 -33.31 20.71 18.36
CA GLU A 368 -33.94 20.42 17.08
C GLU A 368 -32.89 19.73 16.21
N LYS A 369 -33.13 18.44 15.92
CA LYS A 369 -32.28 17.63 15.06
C LYS A 369 -32.32 18.20 13.63
N ARG A 370 -31.54 19.24 13.35
CA ARG A 370 -31.22 19.67 11.98
C ARG A 370 -30.64 18.45 11.26
N GLY A 371 -31.33 18.01 10.21
CA GLY A 371 -31.13 16.71 9.61
C GLY A 371 -29.81 16.57 8.86
N GLY A 372 -28.87 15.82 9.44
CA GLY A 372 -27.81 15.15 8.68
C GLY A 372 -26.81 14.39 9.54
N GLN A 373 -25.69 14.01 8.93
CA GLN A 373 -24.75 13.06 9.51
C GLN A 373 -24.12 13.59 10.81
N THR A 374 -24.29 12.84 11.91
CA THR A 374 -23.64 13.15 13.18
C THR A 374 -22.16 12.76 13.13
N VAL A 375 -21.26 13.74 13.32
CA VAL A 375 -19.81 13.53 13.40
C VAL A 375 -19.41 13.44 14.88
N VAL A 376 -18.68 12.39 15.23
CA VAL A 376 -18.12 12.21 16.59
C VAL A 376 -16.70 12.78 16.62
N TYR A 377 -16.49 13.78 17.47
CA TYR A 377 -15.21 14.46 17.66
C TYR A 377 -14.33 13.72 18.66
N ASP A 378 -13.75 12.60 18.20
CA ASP A 378 -12.98 11.66 19.03
C ASP A 378 -11.55 12.12 19.39
N GLU A 379 -11.09 13.26 18.85
CA GLU A 379 -9.71 13.74 19.02
C GLU A 379 -9.59 15.06 19.83
N LYS A 380 -10.67 15.49 20.50
CA LYS A 380 -10.70 16.74 21.29
C LYS A 380 -9.71 16.75 22.46
N LYS A 381 -9.59 15.62 23.17
CA LYS A 381 -8.74 15.46 24.36
C LYS A 381 -7.35 14.93 24.02
N GLY A 382 -7.22 14.20 22.92
CA GLY A 382 -5.94 13.68 22.42
C GLY A 382 -6.11 13.06 21.03
N THR A 383 -5.08 13.11 20.20
CA THR A 383 -5.11 12.49 18.86
C THR A 383 -5.13 10.97 18.95
N VAL A 384 -5.99 10.31 18.16
CA VAL A 384 -6.10 8.83 18.12
C VAL A 384 -4.94 8.22 17.32
N TYR A 385 -4.21 9.02 16.54
CA TYR A 385 -3.02 8.62 15.81
C TYR A 385 -2.07 9.80 15.64
N SER A 386 -0.77 9.54 15.45
CA SER A 386 0.18 10.59 15.11
C SER A 386 -0.07 11.09 13.69
N TYR A 387 -0.49 12.35 13.56
CA TYR A 387 -0.74 12.99 12.26
C TYR A 387 0.53 13.08 11.40
N ALA A 388 1.68 13.34 12.03
CA ALA A 388 2.96 13.39 11.33
C ALA A 388 3.33 12.00 10.78
N TYR A 389 3.28 10.96 11.61
CA TYR A 389 3.57 9.60 11.15
C TYR A 389 2.62 9.14 10.03
N PHE A 390 1.33 9.52 10.12
CA PHE A 390 0.34 9.28 9.06
C PHE A 390 0.82 9.83 7.71
N HIS A 391 1.16 11.11 7.66
CA HIS A 391 1.59 11.75 6.41
C HIS A 391 2.93 11.25 5.92
N PHE A 392 3.84 10.90 6.83
CA PHE A 392 5.13 10.31 6.48
C PHE A 392 4.97 8.94 5.79
N VAL A 393 4.04 8.10 6.26
CA VAL A 393 3.73 6.81 5.61
C VAL A 393 3.14 7.04 4.22
N PHE A 394 2.24 8.01 4.03
CA PHE A 394 1.71 8.36 2.70
C PHE A 394 2.78 8.95 1.76
N PHE A 395 3.72 9.73 2.29
CA PHE A 395 4.89 10.19 1.54
C PHE A 395 5.73 8.99 1.04
N LEU A 396 6.09 8.05 1.91
CA LEU A 396 6.80 6.83 1.49
C LEU A 396 5.97 5.98 0.51
N ALA A 397 4.66 5.88 0.71
CA ALA A 397 3.75 5.19 -0.21
C ALA A 397 3.75 5.82 -1.60
N SER A 398 3.84 7.15 -1.69
CA SER A 398 3.86 7.86 -2.98
C SER A 398 5.14 7.56 -3.77
N LEU A 399 6.28 7.47 -3.08
CA LEU A 399 7.56 7.06 -3.66
C LEU A 399 7.51 5.59 -4.11
N TYR A 400 6.88 4.72 -3.31
CA TYR A 400 6.69 3.32 -3.67
C TYR A 400 5.80 3.14 -4.91
N VAL A 401 4.68 3.87 -4.99
CA VAL A 401 3.77 3.86 -6.15
C VAL A 401 4.51 4.30 -7.41
N MET A 402 5.29 5.38 -7.32
CA MET A 402 6.11 5.85 -8.44
C MET A 402 7.02 4.74 -8.98
N MET A 403 7.79 4.09 -8.11
CA MET A 403 8.71 3.03 -8.51
C MET A 403 7.98 1.80 -9.05
N THR A 404 6.82 1.46 -8.48
CA THR A 404 6.07 0.28 -8.90
C THR A 404 5.37 0.47 -10.23
N VAL A 405 4.71 1.62 -10.44
CA VAL A 405 4.04 1.96 -11.69
C VAL A 405 5.04 2.08 -12.84
N THR A 406 6.27 2.52 -12.56
CA THR A 406 7.35 2.64 -13.56
C THR A 406 8.22 1.39 -13.67
N HIS A 407 7.79 0.26 -13.08
CA HIS A 407 8.51 -1.02 -13.10
C HIS A 407 9.98 -0.91 -12.69
N TRP A 408 10.31 -0.05 -11.72
CA TRP A 408 11.68 0.15 -11.22
C TRP A 408 12.72 0.40 -12.33
N PHE A 409 12.32 1.17 -13.35
CA PHE A 409 13.11 1.45 -14.55
C PHE A 409 14.49 2.14 -14.28
N HIS A 410 15.52 1.77 -15.06
CA HIS A 410 16.86 2.38 -15.07
C HIS A 410 17.14 3.09 -16.41
N TYR A 411 17.51 4.39 -16.36
CA TYR A 411 17.72 5.23 -17.54
C TYR A 411 19.12 5.08 -18.19
N GLU A 412 20.13 4.64 -17.43
CA GLU A 412 21.54 4.66 -17.89
C GLU A 412 21.93 3.58 -18.91
N SER A 413 21.06 2.59 -19.18
CA SER A 413 21.33 1.64 -20.27
C SER A 413 20.77 2.17 -21.59
N ALA A 414 21.55 3.01 -22.27
CA ALA A 414 21.36 3.38 -23.67
C ALA A 414 21.62 2.19 -24.65
N GLN A 415 21.17 0.99 -24.26
CA GLN A 415 20.97 -0.15 -25.15
C GLN A 415 19.53 -0.62 -24.97
N ILE A 416 18.72 -0.20 -25.94
CA ILE A 416 17.26 -0.14 -25.96
C ILE A 416 16.58 -1.52 -26.12
N GLU A 417 17.32 -2.64 -26.00
CA GLU A 417 16.80 -3.98 -26.34
C GLU A 417 16.24 -4.85 -25.19
N LYS A 418 16.27 -4.41 -23.93
CA LYS A 418 15.80 -5.25 -22.79
C LYS A 418 14.61 -4.67 -22.02
N PHE A 419 13.67 -4.08 -22.75
CA PHE A 419 12.48 -3.43 -22.15
C PHE A 419 11.33 -4.40 -21.81
N PHE A 420 11.42 -5.67 -22.22
CA PHE A 420 10.39 -6.69 -22.00
C PHE A 420 10.94 -8.05 -21.52
N THR A 421 12.24 -8.14 -21.26
CA THR A 421 12.82 -9.28 -20.55
C THR A 421 12.96 -8.89 -19.09
N GLY A 422 12.47 -9.73 -18.17
CA GLY A 422 12.39 -9.40 -16.76
C GLY A 422 13.64 -8.72 -16.18
N THR A 423 13.46 -7.73 -15.32
CA THR A 423 14.57 -7.00 -14.70
C THR A 423 15.07 -7.71 -13.45
N TRP A 424 16.37 -8.04 -13.43
CA TRP A 424 17.04 -8.61 -12.25
C TRP A 424 16.84 -7.78 -10.99
N SER A 425 16.74 -6.45 -11.09
CA SER A 425 16.45 -5.56 -9.97
C SER A 425 15.10 -5.87 -9.32
N ILE A 426 14.04 -6.01 -10.12
CA ILE A 426 12.68 -6.32 -9.61
C ILE A 426 12.67 -7.71 -8.99
N PHE A 427 13.31 -8.68 -9.64
CA PHE A 427 13.47 -10.04 -9.13
C PHE A 427 14.08 -10.03 -7.73
N TRP A 428 15.22 -9.36 -7.54
CA TRP A 428 15.91 -9.34 -6.24
C TRP A 428 15.17 -8.57 -5.18
N ILE A 429 14.52 -7.45 -5.52
CA ILE A 429 13.67 -6.71 -4.57
C ILE A 429 12.57 -7.61 -4.02
N LYS A 430 11.89 -8.38 -4.88
CA LYS A 430 10.83 -9.32 -4.45
C LYS A 430 11.39 -10.47 -3.60
N MET A 431 12.53 -11.04 -3.99
CA MET A 431 13.16 -12.13 -3.25
C MET A 431 13.67 -11.71 -1.86
N VAL A 432 14.34 -10.55 -1.76
CA VAL A 432 14.80 -10.02 -0.48
C VAL A 432 13.60 -9.66 0.39
N SER A 433 12.55 -9.06 -0.17
CA SER A 433 11.31 -8.76 0.57
C SER A 433 10.66 -10.03 1.13
N CYS A 434 10.70 -11.12 0.36
CA CYS A 434 10.22 -12.43 0.79
C CYS A 434 10.99 -12.94 2.02
N TRP A 435 12.33 -12.94 1.97
CA TRP A 435 13.16 -13.40 3.08
C TRP A 435 13.06 -12.50 4.30
N VAL A 436 13.03 -11.18 4.11
CA VAL A 436 12.80 -10.22 5.21
C VAL A 436 11.45 -10.47 5.87
N CYS A 437 10.38 -10.75 5.10
CA CYS A 437 9.07 -11.09 5.66
C CYS A 437 9.13 -12.34 6.54
N VAL A 438 9.80 -13.40 6.08
CA VAL A 438 9.99 -14.64 6.84
C VAL A 438 10.79 -14.38 8.11
N CYS A 439 11.89 -13.65 8.02
CA CYS A 439 12.72 -13.30 9.18
C CYS A 439 11.96 -12.46 10.20
N LEU A 440 11.20 -11.44 9.75
CA LEU A 440 10.34 -10.63 10.62
C LEU A 440 9.30 -11.50 11.33
N TYR A 441 8.62 -12.40 10.60
CA TYR A 441 7.64 -13.30 11.18
C TYR A 441 8.27 -14.25 12.21
N LEU A 442 9.38 -14.93 11.86
CA LEU A 442 10.10 -15.81 12.78
C LEU A 442 10.57 -15.05 14.02
N TRP A 443 11.10 -13.85 13.85
CA TRP A 443 11.52 -13.01 14.96
C TRP A 443 10.35 -12.68 15.90
N THR A 444 9.15 -12.40 15.38
CA THR A 444 7.98 -12.16 16.25
C THR A 444 7.58 -13.36 17.10
N LEU A 445 7.84 -14.59 16.63
CA LEU A 445 7.57 -15.82 17.39
C LEU A 445 8.70 -16.15 18.38
N ILE A 446 9.95 -15.91 17.98
CA ILE A 446 11.14 -16.32 18.74
C ILE A 446 11.57 -15.26 19.77
N ALA A 447 11.39 -13.98 19.50
CA ALA A 447 11.83 -12.90 20.40
C ALA A 447 11.29 -13.01 21.85
N PRO A 448 10.01 -13.40 22.08
CA PRO A 448 9.51 -13.66 23.44
C PRO A 448 10.19 -14.83 24.17
N LEU A 449 10.80 -15.75 23.43
CA LEU A 449 11.59 -16.86 23.98
C LEU A 449 13.00 -16.40 24.37
N CYS A 450 13.65 -15.64 23.49
CA CYS A 450 15.02 -15.17 23.69
C CYS A 450 15.15 -13.99 24.68
N CYS A 451 14.10 -13.19 24.86
CA CYS A 451 14.12 -11.97 25.69
C CYS A 451 12.90 -11.92 26.63
N PRO A 452 12.79 -12.82 27.63
CA PRO A 452 11.59 -12.97 28.46
C PRO A 452 11.22 -11.73 29.30
N THR A 453 12.15 -10.80 29.53
CA THR A 453 11.93 -9.58 30.33
C THR A 453 11.43 -8.38 29.53
N ARG A 454 11.36 -8.47 28.19
CA ARG A 454 10.85 -7.40 27.34
C ARG A 454 9.37 -7.63 27.06
N GLU A 455 8.53 -6.64 27.35
CA GLU A 455 7.13 -6.69 26.94
C GLU A 455 7.04 -6.63 25.42
N PHE A 456 6.62 -7.74 24.80
CA PHE A 456 6.33 -7.82 23.38
C PHE A 456 4.82 -7.69 23.19
N SER A 457 4.30 -6.47 23.06
CA SER A 457 2.94 -6.25 22.63
C SER A 457 2.84 -6.50 21.11
N VAL A 458 2.15 -7.56 20.72
CA VAL A 458 1.70 -7.76 19.33
C VAL A 458 0.21 -7.51 19.23
#